data_AF-A0A7W1QDH4-F1
#
_entry.id   AF-A0A7W1QDH4-F1
#
_cell.length_a   1.000
_cell.length_b   1.000
_cell.length_c   1.000
_cell.angle_alpha   90.00
_cell.angle_beta   90.00
_cell.angle_gamma   90.00
#
_symmetry.space_group_name_H-M   'P 1'
#
loop_
_entity.id
_entity.type
_entity.pdbx_description
1 polymer ?
#
loop_
_entity_poly.entity_id
_entity_poly.type
_entity_poly.pdbx_seq_one_letter_code
_entity_poly.pdbx_strand_id
1 'polypeptide(L)'
;MTKLECVNGDAGKCPQGELLRIRGEHLQRAEAVMFLGRRGREDDKVASTDKRSPHRVVVRVPPDAATGPVRIKSSDGLSRPSRRLRVTTPADPPLQLPAPAPGEGVFPVRGTYDFGTEINRFGGGRGHKGQDVFAACGTPIVSARSGTVTFAKFHDRAGNYAVITADDGTSQAYMHMLAPATVQRPQRVIAGQPIGQVGQTGRTSGCHLHFELWTAPGWYRGGQAVDPLPELQRYAAGAASPT
;
A
#
# COMPACT_ATOMS: atom_id res chain seq x y z
N MET A 1 6.40 -30.12 14.17
CA MET A 1 6.63 -29.88 12.72
C MET A 1 6.71 -28.38 12.48
N THR A 2 7.66 -27.92 11.66
CA THR A 2 7.81 -26.49 11.34
C THR A 2 6.74 -26.05 10.34
N LYS A 3 5.93 -25.05 10.68
CA LYS A 3 4.90 -24.49 9.79
C LYS A 3 5.35 -23.13 9.26
N LEU A 4 5.22 -22.94 7.95
CA LEU A 4 5.58 -21.71 7.24
C LEU A 4 4.30 -20.95 6.87
N GLU A 5 4.26 -19.67 7.19
CA GLU A 5 3.13 -18.78 6.91
C GLU A 5 3.63 -17.42 6.44
N CYS A 6 3.27 -17.04 5.22
CA CYS A 6 3.57 -15.71 4.69
C CYS A 6 2.53 -14.72 5.18
N VAL A 7 2.97 -13.51 5.57
CA VAL A 7 2.08 -12.50 6.14
C VAL A 7 1.11 -11.94 5.09
N ASN A 8 1.58 -11.72 3.86
CA ASN A 8 0.79 -11.19 2.73
C ASN A 8 0.79 -12.15 1.52
N GLY A 9 0.95 -13.47 1.73
CA GLY A 9 1.02 -14.45 0.65
C GLY A 9 -0.04 -15.56 0.78
N ASP A 10 -0.40 -16.17 -0.35
CA ASP A 10 -1.24 -17.37 -0.37
C ASP A 10 -0.59 -18.53 0.41
N ALA A 11 -1.39 -19.52 0.80
CA ALA A 11 -0.89 -20.74 1.42
C ALA A 11 0.22 -21.40 0.56
N GLY A 12 1.48 -21.29 1.02
CA GLY A 12 2.65 -21.88 0.37
C GLY A 12 3.38 -21.01 -0.65
N LYS A 13 2.96 -19.75 -0.87
CA LYS A 13 3.67 -18.76 -1.70
C LYS A 13 4.12 -17.56 -0.85
N CYS A 14 5.36 -17.13 -1.03
CA CYS A 14 5.92 -15.93 -0.39
C CYS A 14 6.61 -15.05 -1.42
N PRO A 15 6.18 -13.80 -1.62
CA PRO A 15 6.97 -12.84 -2.37
C PRO A 15 8.35 -12.63 -1.75
N GLN A 16 9.37 -12.38 -2.58
CA GLN A 16 10.65 -11.88 -2.07
C GLN A 16 10.43 -10.53 -1.37
N GLY A 17 11.20 -10.26 -0.32
CA GLY A 17 11.02 -9.05 0.50
C GLY A 17 9.82 -9.08 1.44
N GLU A 18 8.92 -10.07 1.38
CA GLU A 18 7.80 -10.19 2.33
C GLU A 18 8.20 -10.84 3.66
N LEU A 19 7.33 -10.72 4.67
CA LEU A 19 7.54 -11.36 5.96
C LEU A 19 7.08 -12.82 5.95
N LEU A 20 8.03 -13.72 6.23
CA LEU A 20 7.79 -15.14 6.48
C LEU A 20 7.76 -15.40 7.98
N ARG A 21 6.64 -15.95 8.45
CA ARG A 21 6.45 -16.41 9.83
C ARG A 21 6.68 -17.91 9.89
N ILE A 22 7.59 -18.32 10.76
CA ILE A 22 7.95 -19.71 11.01
C ILE A 22 7.48 -20.08 12.42
N ARG A 23 6.66 -21.13 12.52
CA ARG A 23 6.18 -21.67 13.80
C ARG A 23 6.79 -23.05 14.05
N GLY A 24 7.17 -23.33 15.29
CA GLY A 24 7.83 -24.56 15.69
C GLY A 24 8.12 -24.57 17.18
N GLU A 25 9.03 -25.43 17.62
CA GLU A 25 9.50 -25.50 19.01
C GLU A 25 10.96 -25.05 19.08
N HIS A 26 11.37 -24.55 20.25
CA HIS A 26 12.75 -24.14 20.55
C HIS A 26 13.34 -23.06 19.61
N LEU A 27 12.49 -22.20 19.04
CA LEU A 27 12.88 -21.20 18.06
C LEU A 27 13.57 -19.95 18.65
N GLN A 28 13.61 -19.82 19.98
CA GLN A 28 14.33 -18.73 20.66
C GLN A 28 15.84 -18.76 20.39
N ARG A 29 16.39 -19.92 20.03
CA ARG A 29 17.81 -20.12 19.70
C ARG A 29 18.11 -19.96 18.22
N ALA A 30 17.12 -19.62 17.39
CA ALA A 30 17.32 -19.41 15.97
C ALA A 30 18.20 -18.17 15.75
N GLU A 31 19.38 -18.37 15.19
CA GLU A 31 20.34 -17.31 14.83
C GLU A 31 20.07 -16.79 13.42
N ALA A 32 19.66 -17.69 12.52
CA ALA A 32 19.36 -17.35 11.15
C ALA A 32 18.36 -18.32 10.52
N VAL A 33 17.74 -17.87 9.43
CA VAL A 33 16.92 -18.71 8.55
C VAL A 33 17.58 -18.81 7.19
N MET A 34 17.88 -20.04 6.77
CA MET A 34 18.46 -20.34 5.47
C MET A 34 17.36 -20.73 4.48
N PHE A 35 17.27 -20.00 3.38
CA PHE A 35 16.45 -20.29 2.22
C PHE A 35 17.30 -21.12 1.27
N LEU A 36 16.93 -22.38 1.06
CA LEU A 36 17.73 -23.29 0.27
C LEU A 36 17.29 -23.28 -1.18
N GLY A 37 18.22 -23.00 -2.07
CA GLY A 37 17.99 -23.02 -3.50
C GLY A 37 18.18 -24.41 -4.12
N ARG A 38 18.24 -24.46 -5.44
CA ARG A 38 18.46 -25.71 -6.20
C ARG A 38 19.94 -25.93 -6.54
N ARG A 39 20.74 -24.87 -6.57
CA ARG A 39 22.19 -24.89 -6.84
C ARG A 39 23.02 -24.95 -5.56
N GLY A 40 22.37 -25.10 -4.40
CA GLY A 40 23.03 -25.25 -3.11
C GLY A 40 23.62 -23.91 -2.66
N ARG A 41 24.87 -23.91 -2.17
CA ARG A 41 25.46 -22.70 -1.56
C ARG A 41 25.50 -21.48 -2.48
N GLU A 42 25.45 -21.66 -3.80
CA GLU A 42 25.43 -20.58 -4.78
C GLU A 42 24.13 -19.77 -4.76
N ASP A 43 22.99 -20.41 -4.47
CA ASP A 43 21.67 -19.78 -4.45
C ASP A 43 20.96 -19.87 -3.08
N ASP A 44 21.63 -20.43 -2.07
CA ASP A 44 21.20 -20.38 -0.67
C ASP A 44 21.31 -18.94 -0.13
N LYS A 45 20.26 -18.48 0.55
CA LYS A 45 20.21 -17.14 1.16
C LYS A 45 19.96 -17.23 2.65
N VAL A 46 20.51 -16.29 3.40
CA VAL A 46 20.42 -16.27 4.86
C VAL A 46 19.69 -14.99 5.29
N ALA A 47 18.66 -15.14 6.11
CA ALA A 47 17.95 -14.03 6.72
C ALA A 47 18.15 -14.01 8.23
N SER A 48 18.40 -12.81 8.79
CA SER A 48 18.50 -12.61 10.24
C SER A 48 17.17 -12.82 10.95
N THR A 49 17.22 -13.35 12.17
CA THR A 49 16.09 -13.65 13.04
C THR A 49 15.94 -12.64 14.18
N ASP A 50 16.00 -11.35 13.85
CA ASP A 50 15.95 -10.25 14.83
C ASP A 50 14.65 -10.27 15.68
N LYS A 51 13.60 -10.95 15.20
CA LYS A 51 12.33 -11.15 15.92
C LYS A 51 12.04 -12.64 16.12
N ARG A 52 12.43 -13.15 17.30
CA ARG A 52 12.25 -14.57 17.69
C ARG A 52 11.61 -14.72 19.07
N SER A 53 10.88 -15.81 19.24
CA SER A 53 10.30 -16.30 20.49
C SER A 53 10.41 -17.83 20.54
N PRO A 54 10.10 -18.48 21.67
CA PRO A 54 10.24 -19.94 21.78
C PRO A 54 9.49 -20.75 20.72
N HIS A 55 8.37 -20.23 20.22
CA HIS A 55 7.53 -20.92 19.24
C HIS A 55 7.42 -20.22 17.89
N ARG A 56 8.11 -19.09 17.69
CA ARG A 56 7.96 -18.28 16.48
C ARG A 56 9.22 -17.52 16.10
N VAL A 57 9.54 -17.55 14.82
CA VAL A 57 10.54 -16.68 14.19
C VAL A 57 9.88 -15.96 13.04
N VAL A 58 10.17 -14.66 12.89
CA VAL A 58 9.73 -13.88 11.73
C VAL A 58 10.97 -13.37 11.01
N VAL A 59 11.09 -13.67 9.73
CA VAL A 59 12.18 -13.21 8.87
C VAL A 59 11.62 -12.56 7.62
N ARG A 60 12.39 -11.65 7.02
CA ARG A 60 12.10 -11.16 5.67
C ARG A 60 12.68 -12.15 4.65
N VAL A 61 11.91 -12.49 3.62
CA VAL A 61 12.40 -13.32 2.52
C VAL A 61 13.46 -12.52 1.74
N PRO A 62 14.69 -13.04 1.54
CA PRO A 62 15.72 -12.34 0.78
C PRO A 62 15.26 -11.98 -0.64
N PRO A 63 15.68 -10.82 -1.19
CA PRO A 63 15.25 -10.33 -2.51
C PRO A 63 15.63 -11.25 -3.67
N ASP A 64 16.59 -12.13 -3.48
CA ASP A 64 17.13 -13.07 -4.44
C ASP A 64 16.96 -14.53 -3.98
N ALA A 65 16.09 -14.78 -3.00
CA ALA A 65 15.81 -16.13 -2.54
C ALA A 65 15.12 -16.94 -3.64
N ALA A 66 15.63 -18.14 -3.88
CA ALA A 66 15.03 -19.12 -4.77
C ALA A 66 13.91 -19.91 -4.10
N THR A 67 13.04 -20.52 -4.91
CA THR A 67 12.04 -21.47 -4.43
C THR A 67 12.71 -22.74 -3.90
N GLY A 68 12.45 -23.09 -2.63
CA GLY A 68 12.97 -24.29 -2.01
C GLY A 68 12.65 -24.41 -0.53
N PRO A 69 13.18 -25.44 0.15
CA PRO A 69 12.96 -25.62 1.57
C PRO A 69 13.71 -24.56 2.39
N VAL A 70 13.31 -24.40 3.63
CA VAL A 70 13.91 -23.47 4.58
C VAL A 70 14.48 -24.26 5.75
N ARG A 71 15.64 -23.83 6.26
CA ARG A 71 16.26 -24.37 7.48
C ARG A 71 16.47 -23.27 8.49
N ILE A 72 16.40 -23.63 9.77
CA ILE A 72 16.75 -22.75 10.86
C ILE A 72 18.16 -23.13 11.30
N LYS A 73 19.05 -22.13 11.35
CA LYS A 73 20.36 -22.25 11.98
C LYS A 73 20.24 -21.79 13.43
N SER A 74 20.69 -22.64 14.34
CA SER A 74 20.83 -22.35 15.77
C SER A 74 22.21 -22.76 16.25
N SER A 75 22.56 -22.41 17.49
CA SER A 75 23.77 -22.86 18.17
C SER A 75 23.99 -24.37 18.09
N ASP A 76 22.89 -25.14 18.14
CA ASP A 76 22.90 -26.61 18.18
C ASP A 76 23.00 -27.25 16.77
N GLY A 77 23.15 -26.42 15.73
CA GLY A 77 23.24 -26.84 14.34
C GLY A 77 22.01 -26.45 13.51
N LEU A 78 21.84 -27.15 12.38
CA LEU A 78 20.83 -26.84 11.38
C LEU A 78 19.61 -27.76 11.51
N SER A 79 18.41 -27.17 11.51
CA SER A 79 17.14 -27.91 11.53
C SER A 79 17.01 -28.86 10.33
N ARG A 80 16.05 -29.79 10.41
CA ARG A 80 15.59 -30.52 9.22
C ARG A 80 15.00 -29.52 8.19
N PRO A 81 15.14 -29.79 6.88
CA PRO A 81 14.49 -29.00 5.84
C PRO A 81 12.97 -28.97 6.01
N SER A 82 12.36 -27.80 5.84
CA SER A 82 10.90 -27.64 5.83
C SER A 82 10.29 -28.16 4.51
N ARG A 83 8.96 -28.08 4.40
CA ARG A 83 8.29 -28.16 3.10
C ARG A 83 8.77 -27.04 2.19
N ARG A 84 8.81 -27.29 0.87
CA ARG A 84 9.22 -26.26 -0.11
C ARG A 84 8.34 -25.02 0.01
N LEU A 85 8.98 -23.88 0.21
CA LEU A 85 8.37 -22.56 0.10
C LEU A 85 8.46 -22.11 -1.35
N ARG A 86 7.32 -21.81 -1.99
CA ARG A 86 7.35 -21.16 -3.30
C ARG A 86 7.67 -19.68 -3.11
N VAL A 87 8.90 -19.31 -3.40
CA VAL A 87 9.31 -17.91 -3.43
C VAL A 87 8.92 -17.35 -4.78
N THR A 88 8.06 -16.33 -4.78
CA THR A 88 7.65 -15.62 -5.98
C THR A 88 8.43 -14.33 -6.07
N THR A 89 8.83 -13.93 -7.27
CA THR A 89 9.20 -12.54 -7.52
C THR A 89 8.01 -11.68 -7.06
N PRO A 90 8.22 -10.56 -6.36
CA PRO A 90 7.15 -9.59 -6.15
C PRO A 90 6.52 -9.31 -7.51
N ALA A 91 5.20 -9.13 -7.56
CA ALA A 91 4.63 -8.43 -8.71
C ALA A 91 5.46 -7.15 -8.86
N ASP A 92 5.99 -6.88 -10.05
CA ASP A 92 6.75 -5.67 -10.30
C ASP A 92 5.99 -4.52 -9.65
N PRO A 93 6.61 -3.72 -8.76
CA PRO A 93 5.98 -2.48 -8.36
C PRO A 93 5.59 -1.78 -9.67
N PRO A 94 4.32 -1.36 -9.84
CA PRO A 94 3.88 -0.75 -11.09
C PRO A 94 4.91 0.31 -11.46
N LEU A 95 5.44 0.23 -12.70
CA LEU A 95 6.55 1.03 -13.22
C LEU A 95 6.60 2.36 -12.49
N GLN A 96 7.58 2.49 -11.60
CA GLN A 96 7.78 3.68 -10.78
C GLN A 96 8.13 4.82 -11.74
N LEU A 97 7.11 5.57 -12.17
CA LEU A 97 7.32 6.92 -12.64
C LEU A 97 8.16 7.64 -11.57
N PRO A 98 9.15 8.45 -11.95
CA PRO A 98 9.93 9.20 -10.98
C PRO A 98 8.95 9.94 -10.05
N ALA A 99 9.11 9.72 -8.74
CA ALA A 99 8.31 10.43 -7.77
C ALA A 99 8.54 11.93 -7.99
N PRO A 100 7.47 12.75 -8.07
CA PRO A 100 7.60 14.19 -8.10
C PRO A 100 8.39 14.68 -6.88
N ALA A 101 9.06 15.82 -7.01
CA ALA A 101 9.95 16.34 -5.97
C ALA A 101 9.22 16.46 -4.61
N PRO A 102 9.93 16.42 -3.47
CA PRO A 102 9.31 16.65 -2.17
C PRO A 102 8.49 17.95 -2.16
N GLY A 103 7.17 17.85 -2.06
CA GLY A 103 6.24 18.99 -2.14
C GLY A 103 5.44 19.11 -3.44
N GLU A 104 5.73 18.28 -4.44
CA GLU A 104 4.97 18.19 -5.68
C GLU A 104 4.07 16.94 -5.64
N GLY A 105 2.77 17.14 -5.77
CA GLY A 105 1.81 16.06 -5.99
C GLY A 105 1.41 15.98 -7.45
N VAL A 106 0.60 14.98 -7.79
CA VAL A 106 -0.02 14.84 -9.10
C VAL A 106 -1.53 14.89 -8.97
N PHE A 107 -2.20 15.30 -10.05
CA PHE A 107 -3.65 15.37 -10.06
C PHE A 107 -4.24 13.95 -9.97
N PRO A 108 -5.15 13.67 -9.03
CA PRO A 108 -5.53 12.29 -8.70
C PRO A 108 -6.45 11.63 -9.73
N VAL A 109 -7.12 12.37 -10.62
CA VAL A 109 -8.03 11.82 -11.63
C VAL A 109 -7.35 11.85 -13.00
N ARG A 110 -7.21 10.68 -13.64
CA ARG A 110 -6.54 10.55 -14.95
C ARG A 110 -7.55 10.55 -16.10
N GLY A 111 -8.10 11.73 -16.39
CA GLY A 111 -9.07 11.92 -17.48
C GLY A 111 -9.63 13.34 -17.49
N THR A 112 -10.62 13.58 -18.34
CA THR A 112 -11.41 14.82 -18.30
C THR A 112 -12.16 14.93 -16.98
N TYR A 113 -12.16 16.11 -16.37
CA TYR A 113 -12.77 16.33 -15.07
C TYR A 113 -13.44 17.71 -14.98
N ASP A 114 -14.30 17.86 -13.98
CA ASP A 114 -14.96 19.11 -13.61
C ASP A 114 -14.99 19.23 -12.07
N PHE A 115 -14.75 20.43 -11.52
CA PHE A 115 -14.81 20.68 -10.07
C PHE A 115 -16.23 20.96 -9.55
N GLY A 116 -17.22 20.89 -10.43
CA GLY A 116 -18.60 21.22 -10.12
C GLY A 116 -18.79 22.68 -9.75
N THR A 117 -19.72 22.91 -8.83
CA THR A 117 -20.10 24.26 -8.38
C THR A 117 -19.67 24.49 -6.92
N GLU A 118 -19.99 25.65 -6.35
CA GLU A 118 -19.62 25.98 -4.96
C GLU A 118 -20.09 24.95 -3.90
N ILE A 119 -21.19 24.22 -4.16
CA ILE A 119 -21.67 23.19 -3.23
C ILE A 119 -20.73 21.97 -3.11
N ASN A 120 -19.86 21.77 -4.11
CA ASN A 120 -18.92 20.65 -4.24
C ASN A 120 -17.53 20.98 -3.70
N ARG A 121 -17.31 22.21 -3.26
CA ARG A 121 -16.06 22.67 -2.67
C ARG A 121 -16.05 22.46 -1.17
N PHE A 122 -14.85 22.53 -0.60
CA PHE A 122 -14.67 22.52 0.84
C PHE A 122 -15.51 23.62 1.51
N GLY A 123 -16.23 23.26 2.57
CA GLY A 123 -17.18 24.16 3.23
C GLY A 123 -18.52 24.32 2.51
N GLY A 124 -18.65 23.83 1.28
CA GLY A 124 -19.88 23.85 0.49
C GLY A 124 -21.00 22.98 1.08
N GLY A 125 -22.24 23.28 0.66
CA GLY A 125 -23.43 22.54 1.08
C GLY A 125 -23.64 22.54 2.60
N ARG A 126 -23.51 21.37 3.23
CA ARG A 126 -23.70 21.16 4.70
C ARG A 126 -22.37 21.00 5.45
N GLY A 127 -21.32 21.69 5.02
CA GLY A 127 -19.99 21.59 5.62
C GLY A 127 -19.16 20.46 5.03
N HIS A 128 -19.13 20.38 3.70
CA HIS A 128 -18.31 19.45 2.92
C HIS A 128 -16.83 19.51 3.33
N LYS A 129 -16.18 18.36 3.45
CA LYS A 129 -14.83 18.22 4.02
C LYS A 129 -13.73 18.01 2.98
N GLY A 130 -14.09 18.10 1.70
CA GLY A 130 -13.18 17.86 0.59
C GLY A 130 -13.57 18.67 -0.63
N GLN A 131 -13.15 18.18 -1.79
CA GLN A 131 -13.55 18.66 -3.10
C GLN A 131 -14.10 17.47 -3.89
N ASP A 132 -15.27 17.63 -4.50
CA ASP A 132 -15.77 16.65 -5.47
C ASP A 132 -15.14 16.96 -6.83
N VAL A 133 -14.55 15.94 -7.44
CA VAL A 133 -13.99 16.00 -8.79
C VAL A 133 -14.80 15.06 -9.67
N PHE A 134 -15.70 15.63 -10.48
CA PHE A 134 -16.55 14.88 -11.38
C PHE A 134 -15.73 14.33 -12.54
N ALA A 135 -15.96 13.07 -12.86
CA ALA A 135 -15.40 12.38 -14.01
C ALA A 135 -16.26 11.16 -14.34
N ALA A 136 -16.12 10.60 -15.54
CA ALA A 136 -16.84 9.38 -15.91
C ALA A 136 -16.51 8.24 -14.91
N CYS A 137 -17.51 7.43 -14.55
CA CYS A 137 -17.25 6.21 -13.79
C CYS A 137 -16.22 5.32 -14.51
N GLY A 138 -15.31 4.72 -13.75
CA GLY A 138 -14.19 3.96 -14.29
C GLY A 138 -12.93 4.78 -14.60
N THR A 139 -13.01 6.12 -14.57
CA THR A 139 -11.82 6.97 -14.78
C THR A 139 -10.73 6.62 -13.74
N PRO A 140 -9.48 6.36 -14.14
CA PRO A 140 -8.44 5.94 -13.19
C PRO A 140 -8.15 7.00 -12.12
N ILE A 141 -8.01 6.54 -10.88
CA ILE A 141 -7.57 7.32 -9.72
C ILE A 141 -6.13 6.92 -9.37
N VAL A 142 -5.28 7.92 -9.16
CA VAL A 142 -3.91 7.76 -8.69
C VAL A 142 -3.67 8.43 -7.34
N SER A 143 -2.64 7.99 -6.63
CA SER A 143 -2.15 8.65 -5.43
C SER A 143 -1.65 10.06 -5.77
N ALA A 144 -2.08 11.08 -5.02
CA ALA A 144 -1.74 12.48 -5.28
C ALA A 144 -0.32 12.77 -4.80
N ARG A 145 0.02 12.35 -3.58
CA ARG A 145 1.38 12.37 -3.02
C ARG A 145 1.85 10.98 -2.65
N SER A 146 3.16 10.79 -2.54
CA SER A 146 3.76 9.57 -2.01
C SER A 146 3.45 9.40 -0.52
N GLY A 147 3.30 8.16 -0.07
CA GLY A 147 2.97 7.90 1.33
C GLY A 147 2.72 6.43 1.63
N THR A 148 2.06 6.18 2.75
CA THR A 148 1.66 4.84 3.19
C THR A 148 0.14 4.75 3.25
N VAL A 149 -0.44 3.73 2.61
CA VAL A 149 -1.86 3.40 2.71
C VAL A 149 -2.18 3.07 4.15
N THR A 150 -3.00 3.91 4.78
CA THR A 150 -3.44 3.74 6.17
C THR A 150 -4.85 3.18 6.27
N PHE A 151 -5.67 3.30 5.22
CA PHE A 151 -6.99 2.68 5.10
C PHE A 151 -7.29 2.32 3.63
N ALA A 152 -8.00 1.21 3.44
CA ALA A 152 -8.59 0.76 2.17
C ALA A 152 -9.81 -0.08 2.54
N LYS A 153 -11.00 0.52 2.57
CA LYS A 153 -12.22 -0.08 3.17
C LYS A 153 -13.49 0.41 2.47
N PHE A 154 -14.63 -0.14 2.89
CA PHE A 154 -15.95 0.39 2.56
C PHE A 154 -16.57 1.07 3.79
N HIS A 155 -17.34 2.15 3.57
CA HIS A 155 -18.17 2.79 4.58
C HIS A 155 -19.44 3.36 3.92
N ASP A 156 -20.61 3.21 4.55
CA ASP A 156 -21.91 3.50 3.93
C ASP A 156 -22.03 4.91 3.30
N ARG A 157 -21.38 5.91 3.90
CA ARG A 157 -21.36 7.28 3.34
C ARG A 157 -20.25 7.49 2.34
N ALA A 158 -19.04 6.98 2.62
CA ALA A 158 -17.86 7.22 1.79
C ALA A 158 -17.76 6.27 0.59
N GLY A 159 -18.56 5.21 0.56
CA GLY A 159 -18.42 4.12 -0.39
C GLY A 159 -17.11 3.36 -0.17
N ASN A 160 -16.56 2.85 -1.27
CA ASN A 160 -15.18 2.35 -1.28
C ASN A 160 -14.22 3.53 -1.18
N TYR A 161 -13.28 3.44 -0.25
CA TYR A 161 -12.34 4.51 -0.01
C TYR A 161 -10.94 4.02 0.32
N ALA A 162 -9.95 4.86 0.04
CA ALA A 162 -8.57 4.71 0.43
C ALA A 162 -8.04 5.97 1.11
N VAL A 163 -7.04 5.79 1.97
CA VAL A 163 -6.37 6.89 2.67
C VAL A 163 -4.89 6.63 2.65
N ILE A 164 -4.14 7.64 2.26
CA ILE A 164 -2.69 7.58 2.22
C ILE A 164 -2.17 8.70 3.12
N THR A 165 -1.30 8.34 4.05
CA THR A 165 -0.63 9.28 4.94
C THR A 165 0.78 9.51 4.40
N ALA A 166 1.12 10.76 4.12
CA ALA A 166 2.44 11.17 3.67
C ALA A 166 3.45 11.13 4.82
N ASP A 167 4.74 11.24 4.50
CA ASP A 167 5.82 11.15 5.48
C ASP A 167 5.82 12.32 6.49
N ASP A 168 5.23 13.46 6.11
CA ASP A 168 5.00 14.64 6.96
C ASP A 168 3.79 14.51 7.90
N GLY A 169 3.09 13.37 7.87
CA GLY A 169 1.92 13.10 8.70
C GLY A 169 0.59 13.64 8.15
N THR A 170 0.60 14.42 7.07
CA THR A 170 -0.63 14.81 6.37
C THR A 170 -1.29 13.60 5.71
N SER A 171 -2.59 13.66 5.46
CA SER A 171 -3.31 12.56 4.79
C SER A 171 -4.16 13.04 3.64
N GLN A 172 -4.28 12.18 2.63
CA GLN A 172 -5.14 12.33 1.46
C GLN A 172 -6.16 11.18 1.46
N ALA A 173 -7.44 11.50 1.38
CA ALA A 173 -8.53 10.53 1.36
C ALA A 173 -9.22 10.54 -0.01
N TYR A 174 -9.56 9.35 -0.50
CA TYR A 174 -10.19 9.09 -1.78
C TYR A 174 -11.47 8.32 -1.53
N MET A 175 -12.62 8.89 -1.87
CA MET A 175 -13.93 8.29 -1.59
C MET A 175 -14.77 8.12 -2.86
N HIS A 176 -15.87 7.40 -2.71
CA HIS A 176 -16.82 7.03 -3.76
C HIS A 176 -16.22 6.19 -4.89
N MET A 177 -15.14 5.45 -4.62
CA MET A 177 -14.45 4.63 -5.62
C MET A 177 -15.37 3.53 -6.17
N LEU A 178 -15.19 3.16 -7.44
CA LEU A 178 -16.07 2.20 -8.14
C LEU A 178 -16.05 0.82 -7.48
N ALA A 179 -14.86 0.38 -7.05
CA ALA A 179 -14.60 -0.89 -6.41
C ALA A 179 -13.63 -0.67 -5.24
N PRO A 180 -13.40 -1.68 -4.38
CA PRO A 180 -12.33 -1.61 -3.38
C PRO A 180 -11.00 -1.18 -4.00
N ALA A 181 -10.22 -0.38 -3.27
CA ALA A 181 -8.96 0.13 -3.75
C ALA A 181 -8.01 -1.00 -4.17
N THR A 182 -7.20 -0.77 -5.20
CA THR A 182 -6.22 -1.75 -5.72
C THR A 182 -4.98 -1.87 -4.84
N VAL A 183 -4.91 -1.08 -3.76
CA VAL A 183 -3.83 -1.03 -2.78
C VAL A 183 -4.36 -1.37 -1.40
N GLN A 184 -3.50 -1.92 -0.53
CA GLN A 184 -3.91 -2.44 0.77
C GLN A 184 -3.05 -1.93 1.93
N ARG A 185 -3.64 -1.81 3.12
CA ARG A 185 -2.90 -1.38 4.32
C ARG A 185 -2.09 -2.55 4.92
N PRO A 186 -0.80 -2.38 5.29
CA PRO A 186 0.06 -1.23 5.04
C PRO A 186 0.86 -1.42 3.75
N GLN A 187 0.75 -0.49 2.80
CA GLN A 187 1.51 -0.48 1.56
C GLN A 187 2.07 0.92 1.31
N ARG A 188 3.36 1.03 0.96
CA ARG A 188 3.94 2.28 0.46
C ARG A 188 3.48 2.49 -0.99
N VAL A 189 3.09 3.71 -1.31
CA VAL A 189 2.74 4.11 -2.67
C VAL A 189 3.50 5.38 -3.05
N ILE A 190 3.80 5.53 -4.33
CA ILE A 190 4.35 6.78 -4.87
C ILE A 190 3.23 7.64 -5.46
N ALA A 191 3.46 8.95 -5.56
CA ALA A 191 2.56 9.82 -6.32
C ALA A 191 2.43 9.32 -7.77
N GLY A 192 1.21 9.37 -8.32
CA GLY A 192 0.91 8.87 -9.65
C GLY A 192 0.64 7.37 -9.72
N GLN A 193 0.89 6.60 -8.65
CA GLN A 193 0.55 5.18 -8.62
C GLN A 193 -0.97 4.98 -8.68
N PRO A 194 -1.49 4.10 -9.57
CA PRO A 194 -2.90 3.74 -9.59
C PRO A 194 -3.37 3.12 -8.27
N ILE A 195 -4.50 3.61 -7.77
CA ILE A 195 -5.11 3.14 -6.51
C ILE A 195 -6.58 2.72 -6.66
N GLY A 196 -7.20 3.00 -7.81
CA GLY A 196 -8.53 2.52 -8.17
C GLY A 196 -9.17 3.37 -9.25
N GLN A 197 -10.49 3.52 -9.21
CA GLN A 197 -11.26 4.19 -10.26
C GLN A 197 -12.42 5.01 -9.68
N VAL A 198 -12.75 6.10 -10.35
CA VAL A 198 -13.90 6.97 -10.05
C VAL A 198 -15.17 6.14 -10.09
N GLY A 199 -16.03 6.32 -9.10
CA GLY A 199 -17.28 5.57 -9.01
C GLY A 199 -18.41 6.40 -8.42
N GLN A 200 -19.45 5.68 -7.99
CA GLN A 200 -20.65 6.23 -7.40
C GLN A 200 -21.09 5.37 -6.19
N THR A 201 -20.13 4.94 -5.37
CA THR A 201 -20.45 4.11 -4.19
C THR A 201 -20.65 4.96 -2.95
N GLY A 202 -21.50 4.49 -2.02
CA GLY A 202 -21.84 5.26 -0.82
C GLY A 202 -22.90 6.34 -1.08
N ARG A 203 -22.83 7.45 -0.35
CA ARG A 203 -23.83 8.52 -0.42
C ARG A 203 -23.45 9.55 -1.49
N THR A 204 -23.84 9.29 -2.73
CA THR A 204 -23.54 10.14 -3.90
C THR A 204 -24.68 10.07 -4.93
N SER A 205 -24.87 11.15 -5.70
CA SER A 205 -25.86 11.25 -6.78
C SER A 205 -25.28 11.08 -8.19
N GLY A 206 -23.96 10.93 -8.33
CA GLY A 206 -23.29 10.78 -9.63
C GLY A 206 -21.82 10.40 -9.52
N CYS A 207 -21.21 9.98 -10.63
CA CYS A 207 -19.81 9.60 -10.69
C CYS A 207 -18.88 10.77 -10.34
N HIS A 208 -18.13 10.65 -9.26
CA HIS A 208 -17.09 11.62 -8.88
C HIS A 208 -16.10 10.99 -7.90
N LEU A 209 -14.92 11.59 -7.80
CA LEU A 209 -14.01 11.39 -6.67
C LEU A 209 -14.31 12.45 -5.62
N HIS A 210 -14.67 12.05 -4.41
CA HIS A 210 -14.60 12.95 -3.27
C HIS A 210 -13.20 12.86 -2.65
N PHE A 211 -12.45 13.96 -2.72
CA PHE A 211 -11.06 14.05 -2.30
C PHE A 211 -10.92 14.97 -1.10
N GLU A 212 -10.28 14.49 -0.02
CA GLU A 212 -10.00 15.31 1.16
C GLU A 212 -8.50 15.39 1.43
N LEU A 213 -8.06 16.54 1.96
CA LEU A 213 -6.73 16.71 2.56
C LEU A 213 -6.87 16.98 4.06
N TRP A 214 -5.97 16.38 4.83
CA TRP A 214 -5.96 16.48 6.29
C TRP A 214 -4.58 16.86 6.80
N THR A 215 -4.53 17.80 7.75
CA THR A 215 -3.29 18.16 8.46
C THR A 215 -2.73 16.99 9.26
N ALA A 216 -1.46 17.06 9.63
CA ALA A 216 -0.89 16.16 10.62
C ALA A 216 -1.68 16.25 11.95
N PRO A 217 -1.89 15.13 12.67
CA PRO A 217 -1.33 13.79 12.44
C PRO A 217 -2.13 12.91 11.45
N GLY A 218 -3.09 13.46 10.71
CA GLY A 218 -3.85 12.77 9.67
C GLY A 218 -5.30 12.49 10.05
N TRP A 219 -6.08 11.99 9.07
CA TRP A 219 -7.54 11.91 9.10
C TRP A 219 -8.13 11.30 10.38
N TYR A 220 -7.82 10.03 10.68
CA TYR A 220 -8.32 9.33 11.87
C TYR A 220 -7.38 9.44 13.09
N ARG A 221 -6.53 10.47 13.11
CA ARG A 221 -5.56 10.68 14.19
C ARG A 221 -5.71 12.03 14.89
N GLY A 222 -6.74 12.81 14.53
CA GLY A 222 -6.98 14.14 15.08
C GLY A 222 -6.48 15.29 14.19
N GLY A 223 -6.10 15.00 12.94
CA GLY A 223 -5.89 16.05 11.94
C GLY A 223 -7.18 16.78 11.61
N GLN A 224 -7.07 17.94 10.96
CA GLN A 224 -8.20 18.74 10.50
C GLN A 224 -8.27 18.69 8.97
N ALA A 225 -9.48 18.59 8.43
CA ALA A 225 -9.71 18.71 7.00
C ALA A 225 -9.40 20.15 6.56
N VAL A 226 -8.71 20.29 5.43
CA VAL A 226 -8.36 21.57 4.81
C VAL A 226 -8.85 21.60 3.37
N ASP A 227 -9.06 22.79 2.83
CA ASP A 227 -9.50 22.96 1.45
C ASP A 227 -8.48 22.36 0.47
N PRO A 228 -8.83 21.30 -0.29
CA PRO A 228 -7.90 20.67 -1.21
C PRO A 228 -7.87 21.33 -2.59
N LEU A 229 -8.81 22.23 -2.91
CA LEU A 229 -8.94 22.81 -4.25
C LEU A 229 -7.67 23.56 -4.71
N PRO A 230 -7.00 24.38 -3.88
CA PRO A 230 -5.76 25.05 -4.31
C PRO A 230 -4.66 24.07 -4.72
N GLU A 231 -4.48 22.96 -3.98
CA GLU A 231 -3.50 21.92 -4.32
C GLU A 231 -3.90 21.15 -5.57
N LEU A 232 -5.19 20.80 -5.71
CA LEU A 232 -5.72 20.14 -6.90
C LEU A 232 -5.51 20.98 -8.17
N GLN A 233 -5.75 22.29 -8.11
CA GLN A 233 -5.49 23.21 -9.22
C GLN A 233 -4.01 23.29 -9.57
N ARG A 234 -3.13 23.34 -8.55
CA ARG A 234 -1.67 23.32 -8.75
C ARG A 234 -1.22 22.03 -9.42
N TYR A 235 -1.73 20.87 -8.99
CA TYR A 235 -1.39 19.58 -9.61
C TYR A 235 -1.89 19.46 -11.05
N ALA A 236 -3.06 20.02 -11.35
CA ALA A 236 -3.61 20.06 -12.70
C ALA A 236 -2.75 20.93 -13.64
N ALA A 237 -2.30 22.09 -13.17
CA ALA A 237 -1.42 22.98 -13.94
C ALA A 237 -0.05 22.33 -14.21
N GLY A 238 0.52 21.61 -13.23
CA GLY A 238 1.78 20.88 -13.41
C GLY A 238 1.71 19.70 -14.37
N ALA A 239 0.52 19.11 -14.58
CA ALA A 239 0.30 18.02 -15.54
C ALA A 239 0.23 18.50 -17.00
N ALA A 240 0.09 19.81 -17.24
CA ALA A 240 0.00 20.40 -18.57
C ALA A 240 1.36 20.61 -19.27
N SER A 241 2.48 20.19 -18.66
CA SER A 241 3.80 20.26 -19.27
C SER A 241 4.31 18.89 -19.73
N PRO A 242 4.09 18.56 -21.02
CA PRO A 242 5.06 17.81 -21.80
C PRO A 242 5.44 18.60 -23.06
N THR A 243 6.67 19.12 -23.12
CA THR A 243 7.34 19.43 -24.41
C THR A 243 8.00 18.17 -24.93
#